data_AF-A0A7C8FWV5-F1
#
_entry.id   AF-A0A7C8FWV5-F1
#
_cell.length_a   1.000
_cell.length_b   1.000
_cell.length_c   1.000
_cell.angle_alpha   90.00
_cell.angle_beta   90.00
_cell.angle_gamma   90.00
#
_symmetry.space_group_name_H-M   'P 1'
#
loop_
_entity.id
_entity.type
_entity.pdbx_description
1 polymer ?
#
loop_
_entity_poly.entity_id
_entity_poly.type
_entity_poly.pdbx_seq_one_letter_code
_entity_poly.pdbx_strand_id
1 'polypeptide(L)'
;MRIVAREIRVPHNERIVSKNVGADAIDLTFDDEWRECTSKVAVFKNGADEFRAAVSGDLVQIPWEVLDRPGELHLSLVGYVGEKKRIVTEKMTRPFKVLAAGSLAGDSPSDPTPDAVQVLLNRVGDAAETAEAAASRAEATDRAVSAAESARTAAEAARASSEESRASAETSRAGAESARVAAETSRRDAEAARSAAEAQRTSAESGRREAEASRVVAEAARVAEFDQMRQNFQGMQCVLLPEGEYDPETAEPTIEGDTSVIYYVPNPRHTVGDLYLEWRYLAVSDGSCIWELIGGRDKLPDAITVADIDAIVGGGTAPKAERYLSLTGLAYLWAVVREWFAAKLHKHDAADIETGQVPVARGGTGASTALAAQHNILGDMAAADAVSDADLQFVLARPDGGNETAGAVFRAAGSLIWNWLDARIRSTFHFNASHQLRTEGLADGAVTNAKLDQSIRDSLSRVAVARCSRVLFAVTETGGYIQFVDESNQPIFGISASN
;
A
#
# COMPACT_ATOMS: atom_id res chain seq x y z
N MET A 1 80.07 84.36 -50.12
CA MET A 1 79.42 85.69 -50.29
C MET A 1 78.40 85.90 -49.18
N ARG A 2 78.29 87.12 -48.62
CA ARG A 2 77.36 87.41 -47.51
C ARG A 2 76.25 88.36 -47.97
N ILE A 3 75.00 88.05 -47.62
CA ILE A 3 73.84 88.91 -47.91
C ILE A 3 73.32 89.46 -46.59
N VAL A 4 73.37 90.78 -46.44
CA VAL A 4 72.93 91.49 -45.23
C VAL A 4 72.10 92.69 -45.66
N ALA A 5 70.92 92.87 -45.07
CA ALA A 5 70.03 93.98 -45.40
C ALA A 5 69.75 94.11 -46.91
N ARG A 6 69.66 92.96 -47.60
CA ARG A 6 69.45 92.82 -49.06
C ARG A 6 70.60 93.35 -49.92
N GLU A 7 71.74 93.69 -49.32
CA GLU A 7 72.96 94.03 -50.04
C GLU A 7 73.84 92.80 -50.22
N ILE A 8 74.39 92.63 -51.43
CA ILE A 8 75.37 91.58 -51.73
C ILE A 8 76.77 92.06 -51.37
N ARG A 9 77.41 91.40 -50.39
CA ARG A 9 78.79 91.67 -50.00
C ARG A 9 79.72 90.55 -50.43
N VAL A 10 80.58 90.88 -51.39
CA VAL A 10 81.60 89.97 -51.94
C VAL A 10 82.95 90.29 -51.27
N PRO A 11 83.66 89.29 -50.71
CA PRO A 11 84.89 89.52 -49.95
C PRO A 11 86.06 90.00 -50.83
N HIS A 12 86.17 89.52 -52.08
CA HIS A 12 87.21 89.93 -53.03
C HIS A 12 86.63 90.09 -54.45
N ASN A 13 87.29 90.88 -55.29
CA ASN A 13 86.91 91.05 -56.68
C ASN A 13 87.44 89.86 -57.50
N GLU A 14 86.69 88.77 -57.50
CA GLU A 14 87.07 87.51 -58.13
C GLU A 14 86.95 87.61 -59.67
N ARG A 15 87.90 86.97 -60.35
CA ARG A 15 87.97 86.88 -61.81
C ARG A 15 87.53 85.49 -62.23
N ILE A 16 86.50 85.43 -63.06
CA ILE A 16 85.97 84.18 -63.62
C ILE A 16 86.46 84.08 -65.08
N VAL A 17 86.78 82.88 -65.54
CA VAL A 17 87.22 82.65 -66.93
C VAL A 17 86.02 82.17 -67.73
N SER A 18 85.74 82.79 -68.89
CA SER A 18 84.70 82.30 -69.81
C SER A 18 85.01 80.89 -70.28
N LYS A 19 83.97 80.10 -70.61
CA LYS A 19 84.11 78.69 -71.02
C LYS A 19 84.82 77.78 -70.01
N ASN A 20 84.94 78.21 -68.76
CA ASN A 20 85.38 77.35 -67.67
C ASN A 20 84.15 76.63 -67.12
N VAL A 21 84.12 75.32 -67.25
CA VAL A 21 82.91 74.52 -67.04
C VAL A 21 82.89 73.99 -65.61
N GLY A 22 81.83 74.33 -64.87
CA GLY A 22 81.36 73.56 -63.71
C GLY A 22 82.21 73.58 -62.43
N ALA A 23 83.08 74.57 -62.22
CA ALA A 23 83.93 74.62 -61.02
C ALA A 23 83.63 75.76 -60.04
N ASP A 24 82.75 76.71 -60.39
CA ASP A 24 82.51 77.89 -59.56
C ASP A 24 81.11 77.83 -58.93
N ALA A 25 81.04 77.36 -57.69
CA ALA A 25 79.87 77.45 -56.84
C ALA A 25 79.99 78.68 -55.94
N ILE A 26 78.86 79.34 -55.67
CA ILE A 26 78.81 80.45 -54.74
C ILE A 26 78.20 79.95 -53.43
N ASP A 27 79.03 79.92 -52.39
CA ASP A 27 78.55 79.81 -51.02
C ASP A 27 77.92 81.13 -50.58
N LEU A 28 76.69 81.06 -50.10
CA LEU A 28 75.86 82.17 -49.67
C LEU A 28 75.63 82.08 -48.17
N THR A 29 75.93 83.16 -47.45
CA THR A 29 75.56 83.31 -46.05
C THR A 29 74.44 84.33 -45.93
N PHE A 30 73.30 83.88 -45.44
CA PHE A 30 72.08 84.68 -45.30
C PHE A 30 71.92 85.22 -43.86
N ASP A 31 71.40 86.44 -43.75
CA ASP A 31 70.86 87.00 -42.51
C ASP A 31 69.46 86.42 -42.19
N ASP A 32 68.88 86.82 -41.06
CA ASP A 32 67.62 86.27 -40.57
C ASP A 32 66.45 86.52 -41.54
N GLU A 33 66.38 87.70 -42.18
CA GLU A 33 65.32 88.02 -43.15
C GLU A 33 65.34 87.05 -44.34
N TRP A 34 66.54 86.69 -44.82
CA TRP A 34 66.67 85.73 -45.91
C TRP A 34 66.52 84.28 -45.44
N ARG A 35 66.89 83.94 -44.19
CA ARG A 35 66.67 82.59 -43.64
C ARG A 35 65.19 82.23 -43.54
N GLU A 36 64.32 83.21 -43.31
CA GLU A 36 62.86 83.04 -43.33
C GLU A 36 62.27 82.77 -44.73
N CYS A 37 63.04 82.95 -45.81
CA CYS A 37 62.55 82.66 -47.17
C CYS A 37 62.40 81.15 -47.40
N THR A 38 61.18 80.75 -47.77
CA THR A 38 60.81 79.36 -48.08
C THR A 38 61.40 78.88 -49.40
N SER A 39 61.64 79.79 -50.35
CA SER A 39 62.40 79.49 -51.57
C SER A 39 63.30 80.67 -51.97
N LYS A 40 64.39 80.36 -52.65
CA LYS A 40 65.43 81.31 -53.05
C LYS A 40 65.89 80.99 -54.48
N VAL A 41 65.98 82.02 -55.31
CA VAL A 41 66.41 81.93 -56.72
C VAL A 41 67.55 82.92 -56.95
N ALA A 42 68.64 82.45 -57.53
CA ALA A 42 69.74 83.26 -58.01
C ALA A 42 69.52 83.63 -59.47
N VAL A 43 69.48 84.93 -59.76
CA VAL A 43 69.40 85.46 -61.11
C VAL A 43 70.79 85.92 -61.51
N PHE A 44 71.37 85.23 -62.48
CA PHE A 44 72.65 85.54 -63.08
C PHE A 44 72.42 86.29 -64.39
N LYS A 45 73.13 87.39 -64.60
CA LYS A 45 73.04 88.19 -65.82
C LYS A 45 74.42 88.61 -66.33
N ASN A 46 74.73 88.25 -67.57
CA ASN A 46 75.95 88.65 -68.27
C ASN A 46 75.58 89.19 -69.66
N GLY A 47 75.59 90.50 -69.83
CA GLY A 47 75.13 91.14 -71.07
C GLY A 47 73.64 90.88 -71.36
N ALA A 48 73.37 90.21 -72.48
CA ALA A 48 72.02 89.81 -72.90
C ALA A 48 71.57 88.47 -72.31
N ASP A 49 72.49 87.68 -71.77
CA ASP A 49 72.22 86.35 -71.25
C ASP A 49 71.76 86.47 -69.77
N GLU A 50 70.59 85.92 -69.45
CA GLU A 50 70.02 85.87 -68.10
C GLU A 50 69.62 84.42 -67.79
N PHE A 51 70.02 83.94 -66.60
CA PHE A 51 69.66 82.60 -66.14
C PHE A 51 69.22 82.63 -64.68
N ARG A 52 68.23 81.79 -64.35
CA ARG A 52 67.67 81.67 -63.00
C ARG A 52 67.99 80.30 -62.43
N ALA A 53 68.83 80.27 -61.40
CA ALA A 53 69.23 79.03 -60.74
C ALA A 53 68.51 78.89 -59.39
N ALA A 54 68.03 77.69 -59.06
CA ALA A 54 67.55 77.42 -57.72
C ALA A 54 68.72 77.42 -56.73
N VAL A 55 68.55 78.11 -55.60
CA VAL A 55 69.52 78.05 -54.51
C VAL A 55 69.19 76.81 -53.66
N SER A 56 70.17 75.95 -53.44
CA SER A 56 70.00 74.72 -52.64
C SER A 56 70.70 74.88 -51.29
N GLY A 57 69.92 75.12 -50.24
CA GLY A 57 70.46 75.48 -48.93
C GLY A 57 71.20 76.80 -49.01
N ASP A 58 72.51 76.74 -48.75
CA ASP A 58 73.41 77.89 -48.74
C ASP A 58 74.35 77.92 -49.96
N LEU A 59 74.11 77.11 -51.00
CA LEU A 59 74.97 77.02 -52.18
C LEU A 59 74.18 77.15 -53.47
N VAL A 60 74.77 77.84 -54.46
CA VAL A 60 74.24 77.93 -55.82
C VAL A 60 75.35 77.73 -56.85
N GLN A 61 75.08 76.90 -57.85
CA GLN A 61 75.98 76.68 -58.98
C GLN A 61 75.81 77.82 -60.00
N ILE A 62 76.93 78.35 -60.50
CA ILE A 62 76.87 79.33 -61.60
C ILE A 62 76.56 78.57 -62.90
N PRO A 63 75.47 78.91 -63.61
CA PRO A 63 75.12 78.29 -64.89
C PRO A 63 76.21 78.53 -65.93
N TRP A 64 76.54 77.52 -66.73
CA TRP A 64 77.56 77.67 -67.76
C TRP A 64 77.10 78.64 -68.87
N GLU A 65 75.79 78.76 -69.08
CA GLU A 65 75.15 79.59 -70.10
C GLU A 65 75.50 81.08 -69.94
N VAL A 66 75.65 81.56 -68.70
CA VAL A 66 76.04 82.96 -68.42
C VAL A 66 77.56 83.17 -68.44
N LEU A 67 78.35 82.10 -68.57
CA LEU A 67 79.82 82.11 -68.65
C LEU A 67 80.36 81.89 -70.07
N ASP A 68 79.48 81.67 -71.06
CA ASP A 68 79.88 81.42 -72.45
C ASP A 68 80.58 82.63 -73.10
N ARG A 69 80.24 83.85 -72.66
CA ARG A 69 80.79 85.11 -73.19
C ARG A 69 81.57 85.91 -72.14
N PRO A 70 82.69 86.54 -72.52
CA PRO A 70 83.38 87.51 -71.67
C PRO A 70 82.49 88.73 -71.38
N GLY A 71 82.51 89.24 -70.14
CA GLY A 71 81.65 90.34 -69.73
C GLY A 71 81.61 90.58 -68.22
N GLU A 72 80.60 91.34 -67.78
CA GLU A 72 80.35 91.62 -66.36
C GLU A 72 79.15 90.81 -65.86
N LEU A 73 79.43 89.76 -65.08
CA LEU A 73 78.43 88.90 -64.48
C LEU A 73 77.87 89.55 -63.21
N HIS A 74 76.58 89.86 -63.26
CA HIS A 74 75.81 90.34 -62.12
C HIS A 74 75.01 89.19 -61.52
N LEU A 75 75.01 89.09 -60.19
CA LEU A 75 74.12 88.22 -59.44
C LEU A 75 73.07 89.05 -58.71
N SER A 76 71.84 88.58 -58.69
CA SER A 76 70.78 89.10 -57.82
C SER A 76 70.02 87.92 -57.24
N LEU A 77 69.71 87.96 -55.96
CA LEU A 77 68.93 86.91 -55.32
C LEU A 77 67.49 87.38 -55.17
N VAL A 78 66.57 86.46 -55.39
CA VAL A 78 65.13 86.64 -55.18
C VAL A 78 64.70 85.62 -54.14
N GLY A 79 64.27 86.10 -52.98
CA GLY A 79 63.71 85.30 -51.91
C GLY A 79 62.19 85.42 -51.88
N TYR A 80 61.51 84.32 -51.62
CA TYR A 80 60.07 84.29 -51.40
C TYR A 80 59.80 83.82 -49.98
N VAL A 81 58.97 84.58 -49.24
CA VAL A 81 58.44 84.20 -47.93
C VAL A 81 56.96 83.84 -48.13
N GLY A 82 56.69 82.55 -48.27
CA GLY A 82 55.38 82.07 -48.73
C GLY A 82 55.02 82.64 -50.12
N GLU A 83 53.73 82.81 -50.38
CA GLU A 83 53.23 83.29 -51.69
C GLU A 83 53.16 84.82 -51.82
N LYS A 84 53.29 85.56 -50.70
CA LYS A 84 52.86 86.97 -50.62
C LYS A 84 54.00 87.98 -50.59
N LYS A 85 55.19 87.60 -50.14
CA LYS A 85 56.32 88.52 -49.95
C LYS A 85 57.49 88.07 -50.81
N ARG A 86 57.84 88.90 -51.79
CA ARG A 86 59.03 88.78 -52.61
C ARG A 86 60.06 89.80 -52.14
N ILE A 87 61.22 89.33 -51.72
CA ILE A 87 62.39 90.17 -51.43
C ILE A 87 63.44 89.95 -52.50
N VAL A 88 64.14 91.01 -52.88
CA VAL A 88 65.18 90.98 -53.92
C VAL A 88 66.39 91.71 -53.38
N THR A 89 67.59 91.19 -53.66
CA THR A 89 68.81 91.93 -53.34
C THR A 89 68.95 93.17 -54.21
N GLU A 90 69.59 94.19 -53.69
CA GLU A 90 70.03 95.32 -54.51
C GLU A 90 71.03 94.88 -55.58
N LYS A 91 71.14 95.67 -56.65
CA LYS A 91 72.10 95.41 -57.72
C LYS A 91 73.51 95.42 -57.14
N MET A 92 74.29 94.38 -57.45
CA MET A 92 75.69 94.31 -57.03
C MET A 92 76.45 95.56 -57.47
N THR A 93 77.09 96.23 -56.50
CA THR A 93 77.98 97.37 -56.74
C THR A 93 79.29 96.97 -57.41
N ARG A 94 79.69 95.70 -57.30
CA ARG A 94 80.91 95.14 -57.91
C ARG A 94 80.56 93.83 -58.63
N PRO A 95 80.32 93.85 -59.96
CA PRO A 95 80.06 92.62 -60.71
C PRO A 95 81.32 91.78 -60.86
N PHE A 96 81.14 90.47 -61.04
CA PHE A 96 82.25 89.57 -61.34
C PHE A 96 82.74 89.79 -62.77
N LYS A 97 84.05 89.79 -62.98
CA LYS A 97 84.63 89.95 -64.33
C LYS A 97 84.84 88.60 -64.98
N VAL A 98 84.06 88.32 -66.02
CA VAL A 98 84.22 87.14 -66.88
C VAL A 98 85.21 87.49 -67.99
N LEU A 99 86.40 86.91 -67.94
CA LEU A 99 87.49 87.17 -68.88
C LEU A 99 87.43 86.23 -70.10
N ALA A 100 87.97 86.66 -71.23
CA ALA A 100 88.17 85.78 -72.38
C ALA A 100 89.06 84.59 -72.02
N ALA A 101 88.61 83.38 -72.34
CA ALA A 101 89.43 82.19 -72.26
C ALA A 101 90.68 82.34 -73.14
N GLY A 102 91.84 81.93 -72.64
CA GLY A 102 93.04 81.72 -73.47
C GLY A 102 92.88 80.52 -74.41
N SER A 103 93.97 80.02 -74.99
CA SER A 103 93.94 78.92 -75.99
C SER A 103 93.50 77.54 -75.47
N LEU A 104 92.99 77.45 -74.24
CA LEU A 104 92.49 76.24 -73.57
C LEU A 104 91.04 76.51 -73.14
N ALA A 105 90.14 76.70 -74.11
CA ALA A 105 88.71 76.73 -73.82
C ALA A 105 88.23 75.27 -73.63
N GLY A 106 87.57 74.99 -72.50
CA GLY A 106 86.85 73.72 -72.31
C GLY A 106 85.60 73.67 -73.18
N ASP A 107 85.16 72.46 -73.53
CA ASP A 107 83.92 72.24 -74.27
C ASP A 107 82.70 72.54 -73.37
N SER A 108 81.72 73.28 -73.89
CA SER A 108 80.47 73.52 -73.16
C SER A 108 79.73 72.20 -72.90
N PRO A 109 79.13 71.99 -71.71
CA PRO A 109 78.26 70.84 -71.46
C PRO A 109 77.16 70.71 -72.51
N SER A 110 76.86 69.49 -72.95
CA SER A 110 75.74 69.22 -73.89
C SER A 110 74.37 69.42 -73.25
N ASP A 111 74.30 69.33 -71.92
CA ASP A 111 73.05 69.30 -71.19
C ASP A 111 72.74 70.70 -70.65
N PRO A 112 71.55 71.27 -70.94
CA PRO A 112 71.16 72.57 -70.44
C PRO A 112 71.02 72.54 -68.92
N THR A 113 71.48 73.58 -68.24
CA THR A 113 71.29 73.73 -66.79
C THR A 113 69.78 73.79 -66.51
N PRO A 114 69.23 73.01 -65.56
CA PRO A 114 67.82 73.14 -65.19
C PRO A 114 67.56 74.51 -64.54
N ASP A 115 66.62 75.28 -65.09
CA ASP A 115 66.13 76.50 -64.43
C ASP A 115 65.46 76.15 -63.09
N ALA A 116 65.45 77.10 -62.17
CA ALA A 116 64.82 77.01 -60.86
C ALA A 116 63.39 76.46 -60.89
N VAL A 117 62.60 76.81 -61.91
CA VAL A 117 61.24 76.28 -62.08
C VAL A 117 61.25 74.77 -62.32
N GLN A 118 62.15 74.27 -63.17
CA GLN A 118 62.25 72.83 -63.47
C GLN A 118 62.70 72.04 -62.24
N VAL A 119 63.65 72.56 -61.46
CA VAL A 119 64.09 71.94 -60.21
C VAL A 119 62.94 71.86 -59.20
N LEU A 120 62.13 72.91 -59.09
CA LEU A 120 60.95 72.90 -58.22
C LEU A 120 59.90 71.90 -58.70
N LEU A 121 59.61 71.84 -60.00
CA LEU A 121 58.67 70.88 -60.58
C LEU A 121 59.10 69.43 -60.33
N ASN A 122 60.38 69.12 -60.50
CA ASN A 122 60.92 67.78 -60.23
C ASN A 122 60.74 67.41 -58.74
N ARG A 123 61.07 68.32 -57.82
CA ARG A 123 60.88 68.11 -56.37
C ARG A 123 59.42 67.89 -55.99
N VAL A 124 58.50 68.62 -56.63
CA VAL A 124 57.06 68.44 -56.44
C VAL A 124 56.62 67.07 -56.96
N GLY A 125 57.15 66.63 -58.10
CA GLY A 125 56.95 65.27 -58.63
C GLY A 125 57.38 64.19 -57.63
N ASP A 126 58.63 64.25 -57.16
CA ASP A 126 59.16 63.28 -56.19
C ASP A 126 58.34 63.24 -54.88
N ALA A 127 57.91 64.41 -54.40
CA ALA A 127 57.07 64.51 -53.21
C ALA A 127 55.66 63.94 -53.44
N ALA A 128 55.08 64.16 -54.61
CA ALA A 128 53.78 63.61 -54.99
C ALA A 128 53.84 62.08 -55.11
N GLU A 129 54.87 61.53 -55.77
CA GLU A 129 55.09 60.08 -55.87
C GLU A 129 55.29 59.45 -54.49
N THR A 130 56.05 60.12 -53.61
CA THR A 130 56.26 59.65 -52.23
C THR A 130 54.94 59.62 -51.44
N ALA A 131 54.10 60.65 -51.61
CA ALA A 131 52.79 60.74 -50.96
C ALA A 131 51.82 59.67 -51.49
N GLU A 132 51.78 59.45 -52.80
CA GLU A 132 50.95 58.41 -53.43
C GLU A 132 51.38 57.00 -52.99
N ALA A 133 52.69 56.76 -52.91
CA ALA A 133 53.22 55.51 -52.39
C ALA A 133 52.87 55.31 -50.90
N ALA A 134 52.86 56.38 -50.09
CA ALA A 134 52.45 56.32 -48.69
C ALA A 134 50.95 56.04 -48.54
N ALA A 135 50.10 56.70 -49.34
CA ALA A 135 48.66 56.47 -49.36
C ALA A 135 48.35 55.01 -49.75
N SER A 136 48.98 54.50 -50.80
CA SER A 136 48.83 53.11 -51.24
C SER A 136 49.20 52.10 -50.15
N ARG A 137 50.28 52.35 -49.40
CA ARG A 137 50.67 51.52 -48.25
C ARG A 137 49.67 51.59 -47.09
N ALA A 138 49.13 52.78 -46.81
CA ALA A 138 48.13 52.96 -45.77
C ALA A 138 46.84 52.18 -46.11
N GLU A 139 46.36 52.28 -47.35
CA GLU A 139 45.19 51.51 -47.78
C GLU A 139 45.44 50.00 -47.77
N ALA A 140 46.63 49.54 -48.18
CA ALA A 140 46.99 48.12 -48.11
C ALA A 140 47.00 47.62 -46.65
N THR A 141 47.51 48.44 -45.73
CA THR A 141 47.51 48.14 -44.29
C THR A 141 46.10 48.09 -43.73
N ASP A 142 45.24 49.05 -44.08
CA ASP A 142 43.85 49.09 -43.62
C ASP A 142 43.03 47.88 -44.11
N ARG A 143 43.23 47.48 -45.37
CA ARG A 143 42.66 46.24 -45.91
C ARG A 143 43.15 45.00 -45.16
N ALA A 144 44.45 44.93 -44.84
CA ALA A 144 45.03 43.81 -44.10
C ALA A 144 44.50 43.75 -42.65
N VAL A 145 44.38 44.89 -41.97
CA VAL A 145 43.81 44.98 -40.62
C VAL A 145 42.34 44.57 -40.63
N SER A 146 41.55 45.07 -41.58
CA SER A 146 40.14 44.71 -41.72
C SER A 146 39.95 43.21 -42.01
N ALA A 147 40.80 42.62 -42.84
CA ALA A 147 40.77 41.17 -43.10
C ALA A 147 41.16 40.36 -41.86
N ALA A 148 42.20 40.78 -41.13
CA ALA A 148 42.61 40.14 -39.89
C ALA A 148 41.52 40.21 -38.81
N GLU A 149 40.85 41.35 -38.68
CA GLU A 149 39.76 41.53 -37.73
C GLU A 149 38.53 40.69 -38.11
N SER A 150 38.22 40.58 -39.39
CA SER A 150 37.17 39.68 -39.90
C SER A 150 37.51 38.21 -39.61
N ALA A 151 38.77 37.80 -39.77
CA ALA A 151 39.21 36.45 -39.43
C ALA A 151 39.15 36.18 -37.92
N ARG A 152 39.57 37.15 -37.10
CA ARG A 152 39.49 37.06 -35.62
C ARG A 152 38.06 36.91 -35.14
N THR A 153 37.14 37.72 -35.66
CA THR A 153 35.72 37.67 -35.28
C THR A 153 35.06 36.36 -35.71
N ALA A 154 35.39 35.83 -36.89
CA ALA A 154 34.93 34.51 -37.32
C ALA A 154 35.46 33.37 -36.42
N ALA A 155 36.75 33.42 -36.04
CA ALA A 155 37.34 32.44 -35.12
C ALA A 155 36.70 32.50 -33.73
N GLU A 156 36.42 33.70 -33.24
CA GLU A 156 35.76 33.91 -31.95
C GLU A 156 34.30 33.41 -31.95
N ALA A 157 33.56 33.62 -33.05
CA ALA A 157 32.22 33.06 -33.22
C ALA A 157 32.24 31.52 -33.25
N ALA A 158 33.20 30.91 -33.94
CA ALA A 158 33.38 29.47 -33.95
C ALA A 158 33.70 28.92 -32.54
N ARG A 159 34.57 29.61 -31.79
CA ARG A 159 34.89 29.27 -30.40
C ARG A 159 33.66 29.34 -29.50
N ALA A 160 32.85 30.39 -29.62
CA ALA A 160 31.60 30.53 -28.86
C ALA A 160 30.62 29.38 -29.14
N SER A 161 30.42 29.01 -30.41
CA SER A 161 29.56 27.88 -30.80
C SER A 161 30.07 26.54 -30.25
N SER A 162 31.40 26.32 -30.26
CA SER A 162 31.99 25.13 -29.66
C SER A 162 31.79 25.08 -28.15
N GLU A 163 31.87 26.22 -27.46
CA GLU A 163 31.66 26.31 -26.02
C GLU A 163 30.19 26.07 -25.64
N GLU A 164 29.24 26.58 -26.43
CA GLU A 164 27.81 26.30 -26.27
C GLU A 164 27.49 24.82 -26.47
N SER A 165 28.11 24.18 -27.46
CA SER A 165 28.00 22.73 -27.70
C SER A 165 28.56 21.93 -26.52
N ARG A 166 29.71 22.36 -25.97
CA ARG A 166 30.32 21.74 -24.78
C ARG A 166 29.42 21.89 -23.55
N ALA A 167 28.84 23.08 -23.32
CA ALA A 167 27.92 23.33 -22.23
C ALA A 167 26.67 22.43 -22.33
N SER A 168 26.10 22.29 -23.53
CA SER A 168 24.94 21.41 -23.77
C SER A 168 25.25 19.94 -23.52
N ALA A 169 26.44 19.48 -23.93
CA ALA A 169 26.91 18.12 -23.65
C ALA A 169 27.11 17.90 -22.14
N GLU A 170 27.63 18.89 -21.42
CA GLU A 170 27.82 18.83 -19.97
C GLU A 170 26.49 18.78 -19.22
N THR A 171 25.50 19.59 -19.63
CA THR A 171 24.14 19.53 -19.09
C THR A 171 23.51 18.14 -19.31
N SER A 172 23.70 17.57 -20.50
CA SER A 172 23.21 16.22 -20.82
C SER A 172 23.87 15.15 -19.95
N ARG A 173 25.19 15.26 -19.73
CA ARG A 173 25.96 14.37 -18.85
C ARG A 173 25.49 14.47 -17.39
N ALA A 174 25.27 15.68 -16.88
CA ALA A 174 24.75 15.90 -15.53
C ALA A 174 23.34 15.30 -15.35
N GLY A 175 22.48 15.42 -16.37
CA GLY A 175 21.16 14.76 -16.38
C GLY A 175 21.25 13.24 -16.34
N ALA A 176 22.12 12.65 -17.17
CA ALA A 176 22.35 11.20 -17.19
C ALA A 176 22.90 10.68 -15.84
N GLU A 177 23.84 11.41 -15.23
CA GLU A 177 24.38 11.05 -13.92
C GLU A 177 23.32 11.15 -12.81
N SER A 178 22.47 12.17 -12.84
CA SER A 178 21.34 12.29 -11.93
C SER A 178 20.37 11.11 -12.05
N ALA A 179 20.06 10.68 -13.27
CA ALA A 179 19.23 9.50 -13.53
C ALA A 179 19.89 8.20 -13.03
N ARG A 180 21.20 8.06 -13.21
CA ARG A 180 21.99 6.92 -12.71
C ARG A 180 21.92 6.83 -11.18
N VAL A 181 22.08 7.97 -10.49
CA VAL A 181 22.00 8.04 -9.01
C VAL A 181 20.60 7.68 -8.50
N ALA A 182 19.54 8.13 -9.18
CA ALA A 182 18.16 7.77 -8.86
C ALA A 182 17.91 6.26 -9.02
N ALA A 183 18.37 5.67 -10.13
CA ALA A 183 18.26 4.23 -10.38
C ALA A 183 19.02 3.40 -9.33
N GLU A 184 20.23 3.82 -8.97
CA GLU A 184 21.05 3.16 -7.94
C GLU A 184 20.40 3.26 -6.55
N THR A 185 19.67 4.35 -6.29
CA THR A 185 18.90 4.50 -5.06
C THR A 185 17.71 3.55 -5.01
N SER A 186 16.92 3.47 -6.08
CA SER A 186 15.86 2.46 -6.19
C SER A 186 16.39 1.03 -6.05
N ARG A 187 17.56 0.72 -6.63
CA ARG A 187 18.19 -0.60 -6.49
C ARG A 187 18.53 -0.91 -5.03
N ARG A 188 19.08 0.05 -4.29
CA ARG A 188 19.41 -0.09 -2.87
C ARG A 188 18.16 -0.32 -2.02
N ASP A 189 17.09 0.42 -2.27
CA ASP A 189 15.84 0.30 -1.52
C ASP A 189 15.18 -1.06 -1.79
N ALA A 190 15.22 -1.53 -3.03
CA ALA A 190 14.76 -2.87 -3.39
C ALA A 190 15.58 -3.97 -2.70
N GLU A 191 16.91 -3.81 -2.59
CA GLU A 191 17.77 -4.76 -1.85
C GLU A 191 17.45 -4.79 -0.35
N ALA A 192 17.22 -3.61 0.24
CA ALA A 192 16.83 -3.50 1.64
C ALA A 192 15.49 -4.19 1.90
N ALA A 193 14.51 -3.99 1.01
CA ALA A 193 13.21 -4.66 1.09
C ALA A 193 13.33 -6.18 0.96
N ARG A 194 14.15 -6.69 0.03
CA ARG A 194 14.44 -8.12 -0.10
C ARG A 194 15.08 -8.69 1.16
N SER A 195 16.07 -7.99 1.72
CA SER A 195 16.75 -8.40 2.95
C SER A 195 15.79 -8.47 4.14
N ALA A 196 14.87 -7.50 4.25
CA ALA A 196 13.84 -7.50 5.29
C ALA A 196 12.85 -8.66 5.14
N ALA A 197 12.41 -8.94 3.91
CA ALA A 197 11.53 -10.07 3.62
C ALA A 197 12.19 -11.42 3.95
N GLU A 198 13.49 -11.56 3.65
CA GLU A 198 14.25 -12.77 3.95
C GLU A 198 14.46 -12.98 5.46
N ALA A 199 14.65 -11.89 6.22
CA ALA A 199 14.69 -11.94 7.68
C ALA A 199 13.34 -12.40 8.26
N GLN A 200 12.23 -11.89 7.74
CA GLN A 200 10.87 -12.33 8.13
C GLN A 200 10.64 -13.80 7.81
N ARG A 201 11.03 -14.25 6.60
CA ARG A 201 10.94 -15.67 6.20
C ARG A 201 11.73 -16.57 7.14
N THR A 202 12.94 -16.15 7.51
CA THR A 202 13.80 -16.88 8.45
C THR A 202 13.16 -16.98 9.84
N SER A 203 12.60 -15.87 10.34
CA SER A 203 11.88 -15.85 11.62
C SER A 203 10.66 -16.77 11.62
N ALA A 204 9.86 -16.74 10.55
CA ALA A 204 8.70 -17.61 10.40
C ALA A 204 9.10 -19.10 10.33
N GLU A 205 10.19 -19.43 9.63
CA GLU A 205 10.71 -20.79 9.56
C GLU A 205 11.24 -21.28 10.92
N SER A 206 11.87 -20.42 11.71
CA SER A 206 12.25 -20.74 13.10
C SER A 206 11.01 -21.04 13.96
N GLY A 207 9.97 -20.21 13.88
CA GLY A 207 8.71 -20.45 14.59
C GLY A 207 8.03 -21.76 14.18
N ARG A 208 8.07 -22.10 12.88
CA ARG A 208 7.57 -23.40 12.38
C ARG A 208 8.34 -24.57 12.99
N ARG A 209 9.67 -24.48 13.11
CA ARG A 209 10.51 -25.52 13.72
C ARG A 209 10.22 -25.70 15.20
N GLU A 210 10.03 -24.61 15.94
CA GLU A 210 9.65 -24.66 17.37
C GLU A 210 8.27 -25.29 17.58
N ALA A 211 7.30 -24.94 16.74
CA ALA A 211 5.97 -25.56 16.76
C ALA A 211 6.04 -27.05 16.44
N GLU A 212 6.84 -27.44 15.45
CA GLU A 212 7.03 -28.84 15.08
C GLU A 212 7.74 -29.64 16.18
N ALA A 213 8.76 -29.07 16.82
CA ALA A 213 9.41 -29.69 17.98
C ALA A 213 8.41 -29.90 19.12
N SER A 214 7.55 -28.91 19.39
CA SER A 214 6.50 -29.01 20.40
C SER A 214 5.48 -30.11 20.06
N ARG A 215 5.09 -30.22 18.78
CA ARG A 215 4.21 -31.30 18.30
C ARG A 215 4.84 -32.68 18.50
N VAL A 216 6.12 -32.82 18.20
CA VAL A 216 6.87 -34.09 18.40
C VAL A 216 6.90 -34.47 19.88
N VAL A 217 7.15 -33.52 20.78
CA VAL A 217 7.12 -33.78 22.24
C VAL A 217 5.72 -34.18 22.70
N ALA A 218 4.67 -33.48 22.25
CA ALA A 218 3.29 -33.82 22.59
C ALA A 218 2.89 -35.21 22.07
N GLU A 219 3.29 -35.58 20.86
CA GLU A 219 3.02 -36.90 20.30
C GLU A 219 3.79 -38.00 21.04
N ALA A 220 5.05 -37.75 21.44
CA ALA A 220 5.80 -38.69 22.26
C ALA A 220 5.13 -38.93 23.62
N ALA A 221 4.59 -37.88 24.26
CA ALA A 221 3.82 -38.01 25.50
C ALA A 221 2.54 -38.83 25.29
N ARG A 222 1.81 -38.59 24.19
CA ARG A 222 0.60 -39.36 23.84
C ARG A 222 0.90 -40.84 23.62
N VAL A 223 2.02 -41.15 22.96
CA VAL A 223 2.48 -42.54 22.76
C VAL A 223 2.81 -43.18 24.10
N ALA A 224 3.55 -42.50 24.98
CA ALA A 224 3.90 -43.01 26.30
C ALA A 224 2.66 -43.27 27.17
N GLU A 225 1.68 -42.36 27.16
CA GLU A 225 0.41 -42.54 27.86
C GLU A 225 -0.34 -43.78 27.34
N PHE A 226 -0.41 -43.94 26.02
CA PHE A 226 -1.07 -45.10 25.40
C PHE A 226 -0.35 -46.42 25.71
N ASP A 227 0.99 -46.41 25.76
CA ASP A 227 1.78 -47.57 26.17
C ASP A 227 1.58 -47.90 27.65
N GLN A 228 1.49 -46.89 28.53
CA GLN A 228 1.16 -47.09 29.94
C GLN A 228 -0.24 -47.68 30.13
N MET A 229 -1.24 -47.16 29.40
CA MET A 229 -2.58 -47.75 29.39
C MET A 229 -2.52 -49.22 29.00
N ARG A 230 -1.78 -49.56 27.92
CA ARG A 230 -1.61 -50.95 27.48
C ARG A 230 -0.98 -51.83 28.56
N GLN A 231 0.05 -51.37 29.26
CA GLN A 231 0.69 -52.11 30.35
C GLN A 231 -0.26 -52.33 31.53
N ASN A 232 -1.01 -51.30 31.94
CA ASN A 232 -2.00 -51.41 33.01
C ASN A 232 -3.09 -52.45 32.70
N PHE A 233 -3.49 -52.57 31.43
CA PHE A 233 -4.45 -53.59 30.98
C PHE A 233 -3.85 -55.00 30.85
N GLN A 234 -2.53 -55.13 30.66
CA GLN A 234 -1.88 -56.44 30.51
C GLN A 234 -1.67 -57.18 31.85
N GLY A 235 -1.72 -56.50 32.99
CA GLY A 235 -1.43 -57.04 34.32
C GLY A 235 -2.60 -57.73 35.05
N MET A 236 -3.74 -57.99 34.39
CA MET A 236 -4.79 -58.85 34.94
C MET A 236 -4.87 -60.12 34.11
N GLN A 237 -4.09 -61.12 34.49
CA GLN A 237 -4.20 -62.46 33.92
C GLN A 237 -5.22 -63.26 34.73
N CYS A 238 -6.04 -64.05 34.04
CA CYS A 238 -7.00 -64.98 34.66
C CYS A 238 -6.52 -66.40 34.41
N VAL A 239 -6.31 -67.18 35.47
CA VAL A 239 -5.84 -68.57 35.36
C VAL A 239 -6.82 -69.49 36.08
N LEU A 240 -7.24 -70.56 35.41
CA LEU A 240 -8.00 -71.64 36.03
C LEU A 240 -7.01 -72.66 36.64
N LEU A 241 -7.09 -72.87 37.94
CA LEU A 241 -6.22 -73.82 38.63
C LEU A 241 -6.66 -75.27 38.36
N PRO A 242 -5.74 -76.15 37.92
CA PRO A 242 -6.02 -77.56 37.72
C PRO A 242 -6.14 -78.31 39.06
N GLU A 243 -6.74 -79.50 39.01
CA GLU A 243 -6.87 -80.38 40.18
C GLU A 243 -5.49 -80.72 40.78
N GLY A 244 -5.31 -80.47 42.08
CA GLY A 244 -4.05 -80.66 42.80
C GLY A 244 -3.30 -79.37 43.17
N GLU A 245 -3.68 -78.22 42.60
CA GLU A 245 -3.11 -76.89 42.92
C GLU A 245 -3.99 -76.05 43.87
N TYR A 246 -5.04 -76.67 44.40
CA TYR A 246 -5.94 -76.12 45.39
C TYR A 246 -6.38 -77.24 46.34
N ASP A 247 -6.77 -76.86 47.55
CA ASP A 247 -7.35 -77.78 48.52
C ASP A 247 -8.79 -78.16 48.07
N PRO A 248 -9.10 -79.44 47.83
CA PRO A 248 -10.41 -79.84 47.33
C PRO A 248 -11.56 -79.61 48.32
N GLU A 249 -11.29 -79.48 49.63
CA GLU A 249 -12.33 -79.23 50.64
C GLU A 249 -12.62 -77.74 50.79
N THR A 250 -11.58 -76.90 50.80
CA THR A 250 -11.70 -75.46 51.04
C THR A 250 -11.72 -74.63 49.75
N ALA A 251 -11.32 -75.21 48.63
CA ALA A 251 -11.08 -74.56 47.34
C ALA A 251 -10.08 -73.39 47.40
N GLU A 252 -9.26 -73.33 48.45
CA GLU A 252 -8.19 -72.36 48.60
C GLU A 252 -6.96 -72.81 47.78
N PRO A 253 -6.36 -71.93 46.96
CA PRO A 253 -5.14 -72.26 46.24
C PRO A 253 -4.01 -72.65 47.19
N THR A 254 -3.27 -73.72 46.84
CA THR A 254 -2.15 -74.22 47.66
C THR A 254 -0.78 -73.89 47.06
N ILE A 255 -0.78 -73.24 45.90
CA ILE A 255 0.42 -72.76 45.21
C ILE A 255 0.88 -71.39 45.77
N GLU A 256 2.11 -71.01 45.44
CA GLU A 256 2.57 -69.62 45.60
C GLU A 256 1.95 -68.75 44.50
N GLY A 257 1.22 -67.71 44.90
CA GLY A 257 0.47 -66.87 43.98
C GLY A 257 1.25 -65.67 43.44
N ASP A 258 0.72 -65.06 42.39
CA ASP A 258 1.18 -63.79 41.82
C ASP A 258 0.09 -62.73 42.01
N THR A 259 0.49 -61.56 42.51
CA THR A 259 -0.42 -60.42 42.78
C THR A 259 -1.08 -59.82 41.53
N SER A 260 -0.58 -60.16 40.34
CA SER A 260 -1.09 -59.76 39.01
C SER A 260 -2.06 -60.78 38.36
N VAL A 261 -2.39 -61.86 39.07
CA VAL A 261 -3.26 -62.93 38.55
C VAL A 261 -4.52 -63.06 39.41
N ILE A 262 -5.66 -63.23 38.74
CA ILE A 262 -6.90 -63.74 39.36
C ILE A 262 -6.96 -65.24 39.09
N TYR A 263 -7.05 -66.01 40.16
CA TYR A 263 -7.07 -67.46 40.12
C TYR A 263 -8.51 -67.93 40.23
N TYR A 264 -8.96 -68.72 39.26
CA TYR A 264 -10.25 -69.36 39.27
C TYR A 264 -10.05 -70.79 39.80
N VAL A 265 -10.81 -71.19 40.81
CA VAL A 265 -10.81 -72.55 41.35
C VAL A 265 -12.22 -73.12 41.17
N PRO A 266 -12.40 -74.37 40.71
CA PRO A 266 -13.72 -74.99 40.60
C PRO A 266 -14.50 -74.87 41.91
N ASN A 267 -15.71 -74.31 41.84
CA ASN A 267 -16.54 -74.12 43.02
C ASN A 267 -17.14 -75.48 43.45
N PRO A 268 -16.80 -76.01 44.64
CA PRO A 268 -17.32 -77.29 45.10
C PRO A 268 -18.84 -77.26 45.34
N ARG A 269 -19.45 -76.08 45.41
CA ARG A 269 -20.90 -75.85 45.60
C ARG A 269 -21.59 -75.30 44.36
N HIS A 270 -21.03 -75.56 43.17
CA HIS A 270 -21.48 -74.93 41.93
C HIS A 270 -23.00 -74.97 41.72
N THR A 271 -23.55 -73.85 41.28
CA THR A 271 -24.90 -73.77 40.72
C THR A 271 -24.80 -73.34 39.25
N VAL A 272 -25.92 -73.40 38.51
CA VAL A 272 -25.94 -72.90 37.13
C VAL A 272 -25.67 -71.38 37.15
N GLY A 273 -24.41 -70.98 36.95
CA GLY A 273 -23.97 -69.58 36.94
C GLY A 273 -22.80 -69.24 37.88
N ASP A 274 -22.41 -70.13 38.80
CA ASP A 274 -21.32 -69.92 39.76
C ASP A 274 -20.40 -71.15 39.78
N LEU A 275 -19.63 -71.31 38.69
CA LEU A 275 -18.81 -72.49 38.44
C LEU A 275 -17.44 -72.42 39.10
N TYR A 276 -16.94 -71.22 39.39
CA TYR A 276 -15.58 -71.00 39.86
C TYR A 276 -15.55 -69.93 40.94
N LEU A 277 -14.76 -70.18 41.98
CA LEU A 277 -14.39 -69.20 42.99
C LEU A 277 -13.19 -68.39 42.50
N GLU A 278 -13.28 -67.07 42.61
CA GLU A 278 -12.22 -66.14 42.24
C GLU A 278 -11.34 -65.86 43.45
N TRP A 279 -10.05 -66.13 43.34
CA TRP A 279 -9.06 -65.92 44.39
C TRP A 279 -7.99 -64.93 43.93
N ARG A 280 -7.45 -64.18 44.89
CA ARG A 280 -6.35 -63.26 44.67
C ARG A 280 -5.25 -63.44 45.70
N TYR A 281 -4.03 -63.41 45.21
CA TYR A 281 -2.87 -63.33 46.07
C TYR A 281 -2.59 -61.86 46.38
N LEU A 282 -2.63 -61.48 47.65
CA LEU A 282 -2.46 -60.11 48.11
C LEU A 282 -1.19 -59.99 48.92
N ALA A 283 -0.30 -59.08 48.53
CA ALA A 283 0.77 -58.61 49.39
C ALA A 283 0.19 -57.69 50.46
N VAL A 284 0.38 -58.05 51.73
CA VAL A 284 -0.01 -57.26 52.89
C VAL A 284 1.12 -56.27 53.21
N SER A 285 0.79 -55.16 53.86
CA SER A 285 1.74 -54.06 54.14
C SER A 285 2.94 -54.45 55.01
N ASP A 286 2.88 -55.60 55.69
CA ASP A 286 3.98 -56.17 56.47
C ASP A 286 4.95 -57.03 55.64
N GLY A 287 4.72 -57.14 54.33
CA GLY A 287 5.53 -57.92 53.39
C GLY A 287 5.16 -59.41 53.31
N SER A 288 4.19 -59.87 54.09
CA SER A 288 3.59 -61.20 53.91
C SER A 288 2.59 -61.21 52.76
N CYS A 289 2.28 -62.39 52.23
CA CYS A 289 1.26 -62.55 51.21
C CYS A 289 0.17 -63.49 51.71
N ILE A 290 -1.09 -63.18 51.38
CA ILE A 290 -2.26 -63.95 51.76
C ILE A 290 -3.12 -64.28 50.54
N TRP A 291 -3.86 -65.39 50.62
CA TRP A 291 -4.94 -65.68 49.69
C TRP A 291 -6.22 -65.01 50.19
N GLU A 292 -6.79 -64.15 49.34
CA GLU A 292 -8.08 -63.50 49.57
C GLU A 292 -9.08 -63.97 48.53
N LEU A 293 -10.24 -64.44 48.98
CA LEU A 293 -11.34 -64.79 48.09
C LEU A 293 -11.99 -63.49 47.58
N ILE A 294 -12.03 -63.31 46.26
CA ILE A 294 -12.75 -62.22 45.62
C ILE A 294 -14.24 -62.61 45.59
N GLY A 295 -15.03 -61.92 46.40
CA GLY A 295 -16.44 -62.23 46.62
C GLY A 295 -16.66 -63.02 47.91
N GLY A 296 -17.73 -62.74 48.64
CA GLY A 296 -17.98 -63.40 49.92
C GLY A 296 -18.28 -64.89 49.75
N ARG A 297 -17.68 -65.74 50.59
CA ARG A 297 -18.05 -67.16 50.76
C ARG A 297 -19.50 -67.32 51.25
N ASP A 298 -20.05 -66.25 51.84
CA ASP A 298 -21.33 -66.23 52.52
C ASP A 298 -22.34 -65.34 51.78
N LYS A 299 -23.14 -65.95 50.90
CA LYS A 299 -24.44 -65.38 50.53
C LYS A 299 -25.62 -66.12 51.14
N LEU A 300 -25.38 -67.06 52.05
CA LEU A 300 -26.46 -67.74 52.76
C LEU A 300 -26.13 -67.82 54.26
N PRO A 301 -26.92 -67.20 55.15
CA PRO A 301 -26.72 -67.32 56.59
C PRO A 301 -26.84 -68.77 57.06
N ASP A 302 -26.27 -69.18 58.19
CA ASP A 302 -26.32 -70.59 58.64
C ASP A 302 -27.71 -71.23 58.57
N ALA A 303 -27.83 -72.46 58.06
CA ALA A 303 -29.11 -73.16 57.99
C ALA A 303 -29.71 -73.35 59.40
N ILE A 304 -31.03 -73.21 59.55
CA ILE A 304 -31.75 -73.52 60.79
C ILE A 304 -31.61 -75.02 61.10
N THR A 305 -31.13 -75.37 62.29
CA THR A 305 -30.99 -76.77 62.72
C THR A 305 -32.30 -77.32 63.29
N VAL A 306 -32.44 -78.65 63.36
CA VAL A 306 -33.61 -79.28 64.01
C VAL A 306 -33.73 -78.90 65.50
N ALA A 307 -32.60 -78.68 66.18
CA ALA A 307 -32.57 -78.22 67.56
C ALA A 307 -33.08 -76.77 67.70
N ASP A 308 -32.77 -75.90 66.73
CA ASP A 308 -33.34 -74.54 66.69
C ASP A 308 -34.86 -74.58 66.51
N ILE A 309 -35.37 -75.49 65.66
CA ILE A 309 -36.82 -75.69 65.46
C ILE A 309 -37.48 -76.17 66.75
N ASP A 310 -36.91 -77.17 67.42
CA ASP A 310 -37.45 -77.71 68.68
C ASP A 310 -37.46 -76.67 69.79
N ALA A 311 -36.39 -75.87 69.91
CA ALA A 311 -36.30 -74.80 70.90
C ALA A 311 -37.39 -73.74 70.69
N ILE A 312 -37.68 -73.37 69.44
CA ILE A 312 -38.73 -72.39 69.10
C ILE A 312 -40.13 -72.98 69.36
N VAL A 313 -40.39 -74.20 68.89
CA VAL A 313 -41.66 -74.93 69.05
C VAL A 313 -41.98 -75.15 70.53
N GLY A 314 -40.96 -75.44 71.35
CA GLY A 314 -41.06 -75.61 72.80
C GLY A 314 -41.27 -74.33 73.61
N GLY A 315 -41.35 -73.16 72.96
CA GLY A 315 -41.56 -71.85 73.62
C GLY A 315 -40.28 -71.21 74.18
N GLY A 316 -39.09 -71.69 73.77
CA GLY A 316 -37.81 -71.09 74.12
C GLY A 316 -37.50 -69.83 73.32
N THR A 317 -36.43 -69.12 73.71
CA THR A 317 -35.92 -67.94 72.98
C THR A 317 -35.27 -68.35 71.66
N ALA A 318 -35.79 -67.81 70.56
CA ALA A 318 -35.18 -67.96 69.23
C ALA A 318 -33.81 -67.25 69.16
N PRO A 319 -32.81 -67.82 68.43
CA PRO A 319 -31.60 -67.09 68.08
C PRO A 319 -31.94 -65.82 67.29
N LYS A 320 -31.28 -64.69 67.59
CA LYS A 320 -31.53 -63.38 66.94
C LYS A 320 -30.81 -63.18 65.59
N ALA A 321 -30.22 -64.23 65.02
CA ALA A 321 -29.51 -64.15 63.75
C ALA A 321 -30.44 -64.49 62.57
N GLU A 322 -30.27 -63.82 61.43
CA GLU A 322 -30.88 -64.25 60.17
C GLU A 322 -30.28 -65.61 59.78
N ARG A 323 -31.13 -66.58 59.42
CA ARG A 323 -30.80 -67.98 59.08
C ARG A 323 -31.80 -68.48 58.03
N TYR A 324 -31.40 -69.35 57.10
CA TYR A 324 -32.35 -69.91 56.11
C TYR A 324 -32.87 -71.29 56.54
N LEU A 325 -34.12 -71.61 56.17
CA LEU A 325 -34.72 -72.93 56.40
C LEU A 325 -34.35 -73.87 55.24
N SER A 326 -33.58 -74.92 55.53
CA SER A 326 -33.26 -75.96 54.54
C SER A 326 -34.48 -76.83 54.21
N LEU A 327 -34.47 -77.56 53.08
CA LEU A 327 -35.55 -78.50 52.75
C LEU A 327 -35.72 -79.61 53.81
N THR A 328 -34.62 -80.07 54.41
CA THR A 328 -34.64 -81.03 55.52
C THR A 328 -35.23 -80.41 56.79
N GLY A 329 -34.88 -79.15 57.10
CA GLY A 329 -35.49 -78.39 58.19
C GLY A 329 -36.98 -78.11 57.97
N LEU A 330 -37.39 -77.77 56.75
CA LEU A 330 -38.79 -77.59 56.37
C LEU A 330 -39.59 -78.89 56.51
N ALA A 331 -39.03 -80.02 56.06
CA ALA A 331 -39.67 -81.32 56.23
C ALA A 331 -39.87 -81.68 57.71
N TYR A 332 -38.89 -81.37 58.56
CA TYR A 332 -38.97 -81.55 60.00
C TYR A 332 -40.03 -80.63 60.64
N LEU A 333 -39.98 -79.32 60.35
CA LEU A 333 -40.99 -78.35 60.79
C LEU A 333 -42.40 -78.78 60.38
N TRP A 334 -42.57 -79.31 59.15
CA TRP A 334 -43.86 -79.78 58.66
C TRP A 334 -44.33 -81.06 59.32
N ALA A 335 -43.43 -81.92 59.81
CA ALA A 335 -43.80 -83.02 60.70
C ALA A 335 -44.34 -82.50 62.03
N VAL A 336 -43.62 -81.57 62.67
CA VAL A 336 -44.03 -80.94 63.95
C VAL A 336 -45.37 -80.20 63.83
N VAL A 337 -45.55 -79.40 62.78
CA VAL A 337 -46.81 -78.67 62.52
C VAL A 337 -47.96 -79.64 62.24
N ARG A 338 -47.72 -80.75 61.51
CA ARG A 338 -48.76 -81.76 61.32
C ARG A 338 -49.17 -82.42 62.61
N GLU A 339 -48.24 -82.69 63.54
CA GLU A 339 -48.62 -83.19 64.87
C GLU A 339 -49.50 -82.17 65.62
N TRP A 340 -49.22 -80.87 65.52
CA TRP A 340 -50.07 -79.82 66.09
C TRP A 340 -51.47 -79.72 65.44
N PHE A 341 -51.57 -79.83 64.11
CA PHE A 341 -52.83 -79.65 63.38
C PHE A 341 -53.63 -80.95 63.17
N ALA A 342 -53.01 -82.12 63.29
CA ALA A 342 -53.72 -83.39 63.41
C ALA A 342 -54.71 -83.36 64.59
N ALA A 343 -54.42 -82.56 65.61
CA ALA A 343 -55.33 -82.31 66.73
C ALA A 343 -56.47 -81.29 66.44
N LYS A 344 -56.51 -80.60 65.29
CA LYS A 344 -57.40 -79.43 65.03
C LYS A 344 -58.27 -79.45 63.76
N LEU A 345 -58.07 -80.37 62.81
CA LEU A 345 -58.94 -80.50 61.62
C LEU A 345 -60.32 -81.09 61.97
N HIS A 346 -61.36 -80.26 61.96
CA HIS A 346 -62.76 -80.66 61.83
C HIS A 346 -63.33 -80.07 60.52
N LYS A 347 -64.08 -80.86 59.75
CA LYS A 347 -64.69 -80.48 58.45
C LYS A 347 -66.11 -79.91 58.65
N HIS A 348 -66.51 -78.99 57.79
CA HIS A 348 -67.90 -78.56 57.60
C HIS A 348 -68.30 -78.63 56.12
N ASP A 349 -69.59 -78.80 55.85
CA ASP A 349 -70.16 -79.23 54.57
C ASP A 349 -70.95 -78.09 53.88
N ALA A 350 -71.22 -78.24 52.58
CA ALA A 350 -71.76 -77.17 51.72
C ALA A 350 -73.20 -76.69 52.05
N ALA A 351 -73.83 -77.22 53.10
CA ALA A 351 -75.14 -76.79 53.58
C ALA A 351 -75.09 -75.48 54.40
N ASP A 352 -73.90 -74.99 54.77
CA ASP A 352 -73.72 -73.86 55.70
C ASP A 352 -73.93 -72.45 55.07
N ILE A 353 -74.53 -72.32 53.88
CA ILE A 353 -74.96 -71.03 53.29
C ILE A 353 -76.41 -71.12 52.77
N GLU A 354 -77.39 -70.80 53.62
CA GLU A 354 -78.81 -71.06 53.37
C GLU A 354 -79.57 -69.99 52.57
N THR A 355 -79.02 -68.78 52.32
CA THR A 355 -79.83 -67.66 51.78
C THR A 355 -79.34 -67.06 50.46
N GLY A 356 -78.28 -67.62 49.84
CA GLY A 356 -77.82 -67.23 48.50
C GLY A 356 -77.43 -65.75 48.33
N GLN A 357 -77.26 -65.00 49.42
CA GLN A 357 -76.92 -63.59 49.43
C GLN A 357 -75.82 -63.30 50.45
N VAL A 358 -74.84 -62.48 50.07
CA VAL A 358 -73.89 -61.88 51.00
C VAL A 358 -74.33 -60.44 51.27
N PRO A 359 -74.65 -60.08 52.53
CA PRO A 359 -75.09 -58.73 52.87
C PRO A 359 -74.05 -57.65 52.54
N VAL A 360 -74.51 -56.44 52.19
CA VAL A 360 -73.66 -55.29 51.85
C VAL A 360 -72.67 -54.94 52.98
N ALA A 361 -73.09 -55.11 54.23
CA ALA A 361 -72.24 -54.88 55.41
C ALA A 361 -70.99 -55.79 55.50
N ARG A 362 -70.95 -56.88 54.73
CA ARG A 362 -69.78 -57.78 54.63
C ARG A 362 -69.16 -57.79 53.24
N GLY A 363 -69.39 -56.72 52.47
CA GLY A 363 -68.78 -56.53 51.14
C GLY A 363 -69.50 -57.21 49.98
N GLY A 364 -70.72 -57.75 50.19
CA GLY A 364 -71.55 -58.26 49.10
C GLY A 364 -72.39 -57.17 48.43
N THR A 365 -73.07 -57.49 47.34
CA THR A 365 -73.99 -56.55 46.66
C THR A 365 -75.39 -56.52 47.30
N GLY A 366 -75.65 -57.42 48.26
CA GLY A 366 -76.97 -57.59 48.87
C GLY A 366 -78.06 -58.05 47.89
N ALA A 367 -77.69 -58.43 46.66
CA ALA A 367 -78.61 -58.83 45.61
C ALA A 367 -78.51 -60.33 45.32
N SER A 368 -79.67 -60.97 45.10
CA SER A 368 -79.79 -62.39 44.73
C SER A 368 -79.79 -62.62 43.21
N THR A 369 -79.71 -61.57 42.39
CA THR A 369 -79.65 -61.67 40.92
C THR A 369 -78.64 -60.71 40.32
N ALA A 370 -78.03 -61.09 39.19
CA ALA A 370 -76.97 -60.32 38.53
C ALA A 370 -77.43 -58.92 38.09
N LEU A 371 -78.66 -58.80 37.58
CA LEU A 371 -79.22 -57.51 37.14
C LEU A 371 -79.40 -56.53 38.32
N ALA A 372 -79.88 -57.01 39.46
CA ALA A 372 -80.02 -56.20 40.67
C ALA A 372 -78.65 -55.84 41.27
N ALA A 373 -77.68 -56.75 41.21
CA ALA A 373 -76.29 -56.45 41.58
C ALA A 373 -75.69 -55.37 40.68
N GLN A 374 -75.94 -55.42 39.37
CA GLN A 374 -75.43 -54.46 38.38
C GLN A 374 -76.10 -53.09 38.52
N HIS A 375 -77.42 -53.04 38.75
CA HIS A 375 -78.17 -51.82 39.07
C HIS A 375 -77.67 -51.16 40.37
N ASN A 376 -77.44 -51.95 41.42
CA ASN A 376 -76.92 -51.46 42.71
C ASN A 376 -75.49 -50.91 42.62
N ILE A 377 -74.72 -51.30 41.59
CA ILE A 377 -73.34 -50.83 41.36
C ILE A 377 -73.28 -49.65 40.38
N LEU A 378 -74.12 -49.62 39.32
CA LEU A 378 -73.95 -48.70 38.17
C LEU A 378 -75.05 -47.64 37.99
N GLY A 379 -76.19 -47.71 38.69
CA GLY A 379 -77.27 -46.73 38.59
C GLY A 379 -77.92 -46.58 37.19
N ASP A 380 -78.73 -45.53 37.00
CA ASP A 380 -79.63 -45.31 35.83
C ASP A 380 -78.95 -45.11 34.46
N MET A 381 -77.64 -45.32 34.31
CA MET A 381 -76.90 -45.21 33.04
C MET A 381 -77.00 -46.47 32.16
N ALA A 382 -77.76 -47.48 32.56
CA ALA A 382 -77.82 -48.79 31.91
C ALA A 382 -79.06 -49.00 31.00
N ALA A 383 -79.54 -47.95 30.30
CA ALA A 383 -80.67 -48.10 29.38
C ALA A 383 -80.60 -47.14 28.16
N ALA A 384 -79.80 -47.49 27.14
CA ALA A 384 -80.06 -47.10 25.75
C ALA A 384 -79.20 -47.92 24.78
N ASP A 385 -79.78 -49.01 24.28
CA ASP A 385 -79.30 -49.77 23.11
C ASP A 385 -79.66 -49.03 21.79
N ALA A 386 -78.76 -49.13 20.81
CA ALA A 386 -78.91 -49.00 19.35
C ALA A 386 -79.23 -47.62 18.70
N VAL A 387 -78.25 -47.05 17.97
CA VAL A 387 -78.48 -46.21 16.78
C VAL A 387 -77.47 -46.59 15.68
N SER A 388 -77.98 -46.83 14.48
CA SER A 388 -77.30 -47.36 13.28
C SER A 388 -77.12 -46.30 12.18
N ASP A 389 -75.93 -46.26 11.55
CA ASP A 389 -75.50 -45.84 10.19
C ASP A 389 -76.27 -44.85 9.28
N ALA A 390 -77.27 -44.11 9.78
CA ALA A 390 -77.92 -43.02 9.04
C ALA A 390 -77.39 -41.61 9.39
N ASP A 391 -76.51 -41.48 10.40
CA ASP A 391 -75.98 -40.19 10.87
C ASP A 391 -74.55 -39.87 10.37
N LEU A 392 -74.05 -40.64 9.40
CA LEU A 392 -72.77 -40.43 8.74
C LEU A 392 -72.96 -39.83 7.34
N GLN A 393 -73.46 -38.59 7.25
CA GLN A 393 -73.38 -37.83 5.98
C GLN A 393 -72.91 -36.39 6.15
N PHE A 394 -71.80 -36.16 5.45
CA PHE A 394 -71.06 -34.94 5.22
C PHE A 394 -71.69 -34.21 4.02
N VAL A 395 -72.31 -33.04 4.21
CA VAL A 395 -72.69 -32.16 3.10
C VAL A 395 -72.47 -30.68 3.44
N LEU A 396 -71.72 -30.04 2.56
CA LEU A 396 -71.48 -28.60 2.45
C LEU A 396 -72.56 -27.97 1.53
N ALA A 397 -73.17 -26.84 1.91
CA ALA A 397 -73.63 -25.81 0.95
C ALA A 397 -74.02 -24.51 1.69
N ARG A 398 -73.25 -23.42 1.54
CA ARG A 398 -73.40 -22.22 0.66
C ARG A 398 -74.20 -21.09 1.34
N PRO A 399 -73.78 -19.81 1.12
CA PRO A 399 -73.59 -18.85 2.22
C PRO A 399 -74.88 -18.20 2.78
N ASP A 400 -76.03 -18.75 2.42
CA ASP A 400 -77.36 -18.17 2.40
C ASP A 400 -78.42 -19.25 2.73
N GLY A 401 -78.82 -19.30 4.01
CA GLY A 401 -80.10 -19.82 4.50
C GLY A 401 -80.62 -21.16 3.96
N GLY A 402 -80.34 -22.26 4.69
CA GLY A 402 -81.06 -23.52 4.61
C GLY A 402 -80.56 -24.52 5.66
N ASN A 403 -81.48 -25.03 6.48
CA ASN A 403 -81.35 -25.94 7.64
C ASN A 403 -80.07 -26.78 7.77
N GLU A 404 -79.49 -26.83 8.98
CA GLU A 404 -79.71 -27.95 9.91
C GLU A 404 -79.09 -27.72 11.31
N THR A 405 -79.78 -28.31 12.26
CA THR A 405 -79.53 -28.54 13.68
C THR A 405 -78.10 -28.89 14.08
N ALA A 406 -77.49 -28.05 14.93
CA ALA A 406 -76.42 -28.44 15.84
C ALA A 406 -76.85 -28.03 17.25
N GLY A 407 -77.48 -28.95 17.99
CA GLY A 407 -78.04 -28.60 19.29
C GLY A 407 -78.52 -29.78 20.10
N ALA A 408 -77.58 -30.63 20.55
CA ALA A 408 -77.53 -31.25 21.89
C ALA A 408 -76.87 -32.63 21.83
N VAL A 409 -75.60 -32.76 22.25
CA VAL A 409 -75.11 -33.72 23.28
C VAL A 409 -73.65 -33.34 23.68
N PHE A 410 -73.40 -32.10 24.14
CA PHE A 410 -72.13 -31.75 24.80
C PHE A 410 -72.34 -30.95 26.08
N ARG A 411 -73.36 -31.32 26.88
CA ARG A 411 -73.74 -30.57 28.09
C ARG A 411 -73.03 -30.95 29.40
N ALA A 412 -71.94 -31.71 29.36
CA ALA A 412 -71.15 -31.95 30.59
C ALA A 412 -69.63 -32.13 30.37
N ALA A 413 -69.18 -32.61 29.20
CA ALA A 413 -67.74 -32.75 28.91
C ALA A 413 -67.12 -31.53 28.19
N GLY A 414 -67.94 -30.60 27.68
CA GLY A 414 -67.48 -29.45 26.90
C GLY A 414 -66.80 -28.34 27.71
N SER A 415 -67.09 -28.17 29.01
CA SER A 415 -66.56 -27.05 29.80
C SER A 415 -65.07 -27.21 30.16
N LEU A 416 -64.63 -28.41 30.54
CA LEU A 416 -63.25 -28.63 30.97
C LEU A 416 -62.27 -28.71 29.79
N ILE A 417 -62.70 -29.30 28.67
CA ILE A 417 -61.89 -29.38 27.46
C ILE A 417 -61.83 -28.03 26.75
N TRP A 418 -62.92 -27.24 26.70
CA TRP A 418 -62.87 -25.88 26.15
C TRP A 418 -62.05 -24.93 27.01
N ASN A 419 -62.16 -24.97 28.35
CA ASN A 419 -61.33 -24.12 29.21
C ASN A 419 -59.84 -24.46 29.09
N TRP A 420 -59.51 -25.74 28.91
CA TRP A 420 -58.13 -26.18 28.66
C TRP A 420 -57.64 -25.79 27.26
N LEU A 421 -58.47 -25.93 26.21
CA LEU A 421 -58.12 -25.53 24.84
C LEU A 421 -57.98 -24.01 24.71
N ASP A 422 -58.87 -23.25 25.34
CA ASP A 422 -58.92 -21.78 25.34
C ASP A 422 -57.75 -21.17 26.13
N ALA A 423 -57.39 -21.76 27.27
CA ALA A 423 -56.15 -21.40 27.98
C ALA A 423 -54.90 -21.70 27.13
N ARG A 424 -54.89 -22.82 26.40
CA ARG A 424 -53.75 -23.21 25.55
C ARG A 424 -53.65 -22.36 24.29
N ILE A 425 -54.77 -21.99 23.65
CA ILE A 425 -54.84 -21.05 22.52
C ILE A 425 -54.42 -19.65 22.96
N ARG A 426 -54.90 -19.13 24.10
CA ARG A 426 -54.46 -17.84 24.65
C ARG A 426 -52.96 -17.80 24.96
N SER A 427 -52.39 -18.90 25.46
CA SER A 427 -50.94 -19.00 25.71
C SER A 427 -50.11 -19.11 24.42
N THR A 428 -50.68 -19.71 23.37
CA THR A 428 -49.97 -19.93 22.08
C THR A 428 -50.01 -18.68 21.20
N PHE A 429 -51.06 -17.85 21.30
CA PHE A 429 -51.24 -16.62 20.51
C PHE A 429 -51.14 -15.33 21.36
N HIS A 430 -50.67 -15.45 22.60
CA HIS A 430 -50.39 -14.34 23.53
C HIS A 430 -51.55 -13.35 23.79
N PHE A 431 -52.78 -13.84 23.94
CA PHE A 431 -53.93 -13.02 24.34
C PHE A 431 -54.18 -13.09 25.86
N ASN A 432 -54.59 -11.98 26.48
CA ASN A 432 -55.02 -11.94 27.87
C ASN A 432 -56.45 -12.50 28.06
N ALA A 433 -56.88 -12.66 29.32
CA ALA A 433 -58.20 -13.16 29.68
C ALA A 433 -59.38 -12.32 29.14
N SER A 434 -59.12 -11.10 28.69
CA SER A 434 -60.09 -10.19 28.07
C SER A 434 -59.96 -10.15 26.53
N HIS A 435 -59.27 -11.14 25.93
CA HIS A 435 -59.08 -11.31 24.48
C HIS A 435 -58.28 -10.19 23.80
N GLN A 436 -57.40 -9.51 24.54
CA GLN A 436 -56.47 -8.51 24.01
C GLN A 436 -55.03 -9.01 24.00
N LEU A 437 -54.27 -8.70 22.95
CA LEU A 437 -52.91 -9.23 22.73
C LEU A 437 -51.92 -8.61 23.75
N ARG A 438 -51.18 -9.46 24.49
CA ARG A 438 -50.14 -9.04 25.45
C ARG A 438 -48.82 -8.85 24.72
N THR A 439 -48.32 -7.63 24.71
CA THR A 439 -47.06 -7.21 24.06
C THR A 439 -45.80 -7.78 24.73
N GLU A 440 -45.93 -8.35 25.93
CA GLU A 440 -44.82 -8.86 26.75
C GLU A 440 -44.32 -10.25 26.33
N GLY A 441 -44.96 -10.89 25.33
CA GLY A 441 -44.62 -12.23 24.83
C GLY A 441 -44.31 -12.32 23.32
N LEU A 442 -44.23 -11.20 22.61
CA LEU A 442 -43.79 -11.18 21.21
C LEU A 442 -42.24 -11.22 21.17
N ALA A 443 -41.70 -12.40 20.85
CA ALA A 443 -40.27 -12.58 20.59
C ALA A 443 -39.81 -11.74 19.38
N ASP A 444 -38.60 -11.20 19.51
CA ASP A 444 -37.91 -10.33 18.56
C ASP A 444 -37.90 -10.96 17.15
N GLY A 445 -38.57 -10.30 16.18
CA GLY A 445 -38.75 -10.82 14.81
C GLY A 445 -40.19 -10.82 14.28
N ALA A 446 -41.18 -10.51 15.11
CA ALA A 446 -42.54 -10.21 14.67
C ALA A 446 -42.61 -8.81 14.02
N VAL A 447 -42.61 -8.79 12.68
CA VAL A 447 -42.90 -7.66 11.77
C VAL A 447 -42.63 -6.28 12.39
N THR A 448 -41.35 -5.96 12.55
CA THR A 448 -40.94 -4.63 13.02
C THR A 448 -41.24 -3.60 11.94
N ASN A 449 -41.72 -2.42 12.34
CA ASN A 449 -41.97 -1.28 11.46
C ASN A 449 -40.80 -1.00 10.51
N ALA A 450 -39.56 -1.39 10.83
CA ALA A 450 -38.39 -1.29 9.96
C ALA A 450 -38.48 -2.07 8.63
N LYS A 451 -39.19 -3.20 8.54
CA LYS A 451 -39.36 -3.94 7.26
C LYS A 451 -40.50 -3.40 6.39
N LEU A 452 -41.55 -2.82 7.00
CA LEU A 452 -42.56 -2.07 6.27
C LEU A 452 -41.99 -0.75 5.73
N ASP A 453 -41.15 -0.10 6.55
CA ASP A 453 -40.52 1.19 6.27
C ASP A 453 -39.40 1.08 5.21
N GLN A 454 -38.71 -0.07 5.10
CA GLN A 454 -37.78 -0.33 3.99
C GLN A 454 -38.50 -0.67 2.68
N SER A 455 -39.59 -1.44 2.70
CA SER A 455 -40.38 -1.74 1.49
C SER A 455 -41.14 -0.50 0.97
N ILE A 456 -41.58 0.39 1.87
CA ILE A 456 -42.23 1.65 1.53
C ILE A 456 -41.18 2.70 1.08
N ARG A 457 -39.99 2.77 1.70
CA ARG A 457 -38.87 3.58 1.18
C ARG A 457 -38.32 3.09 -0.15
N ASP A 458 -38.25 1.79 -0.39
CA ASP A 458 -37.77 1.22 -1.67
C ASP A 458 -38.84 1.33 -2.79
N SER A 459 -40.12 1.49 -2.43
CA SER A 459 -41.21 1.77 -3.38
C SER A 459 -41.41 3.28 -3.63
N LEU A 460 -41.17 4.15 -2.64
CA LEU A 460 -41.25 5.61 -2.79
C LEU A 460 -39.95 6.24 -3.32
N SER A 461 -38.79 5.61 -3.13
CA SER A 461 -37.51 6.05 -3.75
C SER A 461 -37.42 5.77 -5.25
N ARG A 462 -38.39 5.05 -5.82
CA ARG A 462 -38.54 4.85 -7.28
C ARG A 462 -39.49 5.86 -7.94
N VAL A 463 -40.10 6.77 -7.19
CA VAL A 463 -40.92 7.88 -7.71
C VAL A 463 -40.37 9.21 -7.17
N ALA A 464 -39.17 9.59 -7.61
CA ALA A 464 -38.62 10.92 -7.37
C ALA A 464 -39.32 11.94 -8.29
N VAL A 465 -40.43 12.54 -7.85
CA VAL A 465 -40.94 13.78 -8.46
C VAL A 465 -40.04 14.92 -7.98
N ALA A 466 -38.99 15.19 -8.76
CA ALA A 466 -37.80 15.96 -8.39
C ALA A 466 -38.00 17.44 -7.98
N ARG A 467 -39.22 17.88 -7.61
CA ARG A 467 -39.54 19.27 -7.23
C ARG A 467 -40.62 19.43 -6.15
N CYS A 468 -41.10 18.35 -5.52
CA CYS A 468 -42.09 18.46 -4.46
C CYS A 468 -41.42 18.83 -3.12
N SER A 469 -41.81 19.96 -2.53
CA SER A 469 -41.28 20.43 -1.24
C SER A 469 -42.22 20.13 -0.08
N ARG A 470 -43.55 20.16 -0.30
CA ARG A 470 -44.59 19.91 0.71
C ARG A 470 -45.81 19.21 0.11
N VAL A 471 -46.50 18.43 0.93
CA VAL A 471 -47.78 17.80 0.60
C VAL A 471 -48.87 18.41 1.48
N LEU A 472 -49.95 18.90 0.85
CA LEU A 472 -51.10 19.48 1.51
C LEU A 472 -52.27 18.48 1.49
N PHE A 473 -52.90 18.32 2.65
CA PHE A 473 -54.11 17.52 2.84
C PHE A 473 -55.26 18.46 3.21
N ALA A 474 -56.34 18.45 2.44
CA ALA A 474 -57.54 19.19 2.76
C ALA A 474 -58.78 18.32 2.59
N VAL A 475 -59.69 18.42 3.55
CA VAL A 475 -61.00 17.76 3.53
C VAL A 475 -62.04 18.85 3.39
N THR A 476 -62.86 18.78 2.34
CA THR A 476 -64.02 19.65 2.14
C THR A 476 -65.30 18.84 2.30
N GLU A 477 -66.44 19.52 2.45
CA GLU A 477 -67.75 18.84 2.59
C GLU A 477 -68.08 17.90 1.42
N THR A 478 -67.44 18.07 0.26
CA THR A 478 -67.66 17.28 -0.96
C THR A 478 -66.57 16.23 -1.24
N GLY A 479 -65.58 16.06 -0.36
CA GLY A 479 -64.52 15.06 -0.49
C GLY A 479 -63.13 15.57 -0.09
N GLY A 480 -62.19 14.63 0.13
CA GLY A 480 -60.79 14.92 0.46
C GLY A 480 -59.90 14.95 -0.77
N TYR A 481 -58.93 15.87 -0.80
CA TYR A 481 -57.88 15.85 -1.82
C TYR A 481 -56.47 15.99 -1.21
N ILE A 482 -55.51 15.36 -1.89
CA ILE A 482 -54.08 15.41 -1.58
C ILE A 482 -53.39 16.15 -2.72
N GLN A 483 -52.63 17.20 -2.41
CA GLN A 483 -51.94 18.02 -3.40
C GLN A 483 -50.45 18.16 -3.05
N PHE A 484 -49.59 17.86 -4.03
CA PHE A 484 -48.14 18.03 -3.96
C PHE A 484 -47.78 19.41 -4.52
N VAL A 485 -47.07 20.23 -3.75
CA VAL A 485 -46.70 21.60 -4.12
C VAL A 485 -45.18 21.79 -4.12
N ASP A 486 -44.70 22.78 -4.87
CA ASP A 486 -43.32 23.24 -4.83
C ASP A 486 -43.08 24.25 -3.68
N GLU A 487 -41.83 24.73 -3.52
CA GLU A 487 -41.43 25.68 -2.48
C GLU A 487 -42.19 27.02 -2.54
N SER A 488 -42.78 27.36 -3.69
CA SER A 488 -43.60 28.57 -3.88
C SER A 488 -45.10 28.31 -3.69
N ASN A 489 -45.48 27.16 -3.10
CA ASN A 489 -46.85 26.69 -2.92
C ASN A 489 -47.63 26.51 -4.24
N GLN A 490 -46.96 26.32 -5.38
CA GLN A 490 -47.62 26.03 -6.66
C GLN A 490 -47.88 24.52 -6.79
N PRO A 491 -49.07 24.10 -7.24
CA PRO A 491 -49.42 22.69 -7.33
C PRO A 491 -48.71 22.00 -8.49
N ILE A 492 -47.98 20.92 -8.18
CA ILE A 492 -47.28 20.07 -9.14
C ILE A 492 -48.21 18.95 -9.61
N PHE A 493 -48.90 18.31 -8.66
CA PHE A 493 -49.78 17.18 -8.90
C PHE A 493 -50.82 17.07 -7.77
N GLY A 494 -52.04 16.62 -8.07
CA GLY A 494 -53.08 16.43 -7.05
C GLY A 494 -54.01 15.28 -7.38
N ILE A 495 -54.41 14.54 -6.35
CA ILE A 495 -55.41 13.48 -6.43
C ILE A 495 -56.61 13.93 -5.60
N SER A 496 -57.77 14.03 -6.23
CA SER A 496 -59.04 14.30 -5.55
C SER A 496 -59.83 13.00 -5.49
N ALA A 497 -60.27 12.63 -4.28
CA ALA A 497 -61.28 11.61 -4.09
C ALA A 497 -62.64 12.31 -4.02
N SER A 498 -63.35 12.30 -5.15
CA SER A 498 -64.81 12.46 -5.14
C SER A 498 -65.42 11.06 -5.00
N ASN A 499 -66.49 10.94 -4.19
CA ASN A 499 -67.17 9.68 -3.89
C ASN A 499 -67.48 8.83 -5.12
#